data_AF-A0A956H6I3-F1
#
_entry.id   AF-A0A956H6I3-F1
#
_cell.length_a   1.000
_cell.length_b   1.000
_cell.length_c   1.000
_cell.angle_alpha   90.00
_cell.angle_beta   90.00
_cell.angle_gamma   90.00
#
_symmetry.space_group_name_H-M   'P 1'
#
loop_
_entity.id
_entity.type
_entity.pdbx_description
1 polymer ?
#
loop_
_entity_poly.entity_id
_entity_poly.type
_entity_poly.pdbx_seq_one_letter_code
_entity_poly.pdbx_strand_id
1 'polypeptide(L)'
;MTAAAQQRPFSAGERLAALDAEQQDVLVVLALHNESLAISQWFKRYQRTIPAARQVSRADFDKAVEALLDAKMIRMHGPTRYVALEFFVLPLLSLLADAGRLPNAKPSPHWYYEPSVIQTKVRLALVRGHSQELQQTLARVDSIIHKRELGLWLVETLGLAPDVAVLSRLSAAHQRAYLSVLLHNCLYGLLPVPEALRHHIETLGDKHLLLELGRLSTLRDESFEWSAKALPRQGPESLALIQALFAGELQHAAELGDRAVTTKTGKLAVIPSFEGSCHLLARLACDGKDPAALVRLAPVLEASDAKHAGMFDVIGRIHRALQGERHELSGLLAIVMPHQHPSWFDLWQMALHDIWLGLETGADEPAAKTGKKRPAKTPAAKRQGKGMGLDHGRWLLQHHEAVARINGYSAVARELAAALAALGVEGYANAPAGMAQALCAASPWESALTGLDAIVAGEAVTAQTPSERCLVWELTVDGRKLGLAPRLRESSRARKGRLIPVESLAEGEHDDLLGEDDRRVLSAMELDDYSWRPRMVLGKR
;
A
#
# COMPACT_ATOMS: atom_id res chain seq x y z
N MET A 1 34.69 3.46 -5.67
CA MET A 1 33.87 4.25 -6.61
C MET A 1 33.90 3.57 -7.96
N THR A 2 32.93 2.70 -8.22
CA THR A 2 32.69 2.13 -9.55
C THR A 2 31.30 2.60 -9.97
N ALA A 3 31.27 3.43 -11.00
CA ALA A 3 30.06 3.88 -11.66
C ALA A 3 29.33 2.64 -12.19
N ALA A 4 28.34 2.16 -11.43
CA ALA A 4 27.26 1.39 -12.01
C ALA A 4 26.52 2.35 -12.93
N ALA A 5 26.85 2.30 -14.22
CA ALA A 5 26.05 2.92 -15.25
C ALA A 5 24.61 2.45 -15.02
N GLN A 6 23.77 3.34 -14.49
CA GLN A 6 22.34 3.17 -14.43
C GLN A 6 21.90 2.89 -15.87
N GLN A 7 21.65 1.61 -16.18
CA GLN A 7 20.98 1.25 -17.42
C GLN A 7 19.61 1.91 -17.35
N ARG A 8 19.47 3.08 -17.98
CA ARG A 8 18.15 3.66 -18.24
C ARG A 8 17.34 2.55 -18.91
N PRO A 9 16.18 2.15 -18.36
CA PRO A 9 15.31 1.24 -19.07
C PRO A 9 14.98 1.89 -20.42
N PHE A 10 15.32 1.23 -21.52
CA PHE A 10 14.99 1.71 -22.86
C PHE A 10 13.50 2.05 -22.92
N SER A 11 13.18 3.22 -23.45
CA SER A 11 11.81 3.65 -23.68
C SER A 11 11.10 2.69 -24.66
N ALA A 12 9.77 2.64 -24.61
CA ALA A 12 8.99 1.79 -25.52
C ALA A 12 9.34 2.05 -26.99
N GLY A 13 9.54 3.34 -27.32
CA GLY A 13 9.91 3.80 -28.65
C GLY A 13 11.28 3.28 -29.10
N GLU A 14 12.31 3.36 -28.26
CA GLU A 14 13.65 2.85 -28.61
C GLU A 14 13.64 1.34 -28.86
N ARG A 15 12.90 0.59 -28.05
CA ARG A 15 12.77 -0.88 -28.22
C ARG A 15 12.01 -1.24 -29.50
N LEU A 16 10.96 -0.48 -29.83
CA LEU A 16 10.21 -0.66 -31.08
C LEU A 16 11.01 -0.25 -32.31
N ALA A 17 11.83 0.80 -32.21
CA ALA A 17 12.71 1.25 -33.29
C ALA A 17 13.85 0.29 -33.57
N ALA A 18 14.27 -0.50 -32.57
CA ALA A 18 15.26 -1.56 -32.73
C ALA A 18 14.72 -2.81 -33.45
N LEU A 19 13.38 -2.94 -33.58
CA LEU A 19 12.78 -4.02 -34.34
C LEU A 19 12.88 -3.76 -35.84
N ASP A 20 13.15 -4.80 -36.60
CA ASP A 20 13.00 -4.73 -38.05
C ASP A 20 11.51 -4.69 -38.47
N ALA A 21 11.29 -4.44 -39.76
CA ALA A 21 9.94 -4.33 -40.31
C ALA A 21 9.12 -5.62 -40.13
N GLU A 22 9.75 -6.79 -40.21
CA GLU A 22 9.08 -8.09 -40.14
C GLU A 22 8.61 -8.37 -38.72
N GLN A 23 9.48 -8.14 -37.73
CA GLN A 23 9.17 -8.24 -36.30
C GLN A 23 8.02 -7.32 -35.89
N GLN A 24 7.98 -6.09 -36.42
CA GLN A 24 6.86 -5.17 -36.21
C GLN A 24 5.55 -5.71 -36.82
N ASP A 25 5.59 -6.27 -38.03
CA ASP A 25 4.42 -6.85 -38.70
C ASP A 25 3.96 -8.17 -38.04
N VAL A 26 4.84 -8.91 -37.38
CA VAL A 26 4.49 -10.06 -36.54
C VAL A 26 3.81 -9.59 -35.25
N LEU A 27 4.41 -8.62 -34.56
CA LEU A 27 3.93 -8.09 -33.28
C LEU A 27 2.57 -7.39 -33.41
N VAL A 28 2.31 -6.67 -34.49
CA VAL A 28 1.06 -5.90 -34.68
C VAL A 28 -0.18 -6.79 -34.65
N VAL A 29 -0.05 -8.06 -35.05
CA VAL A 29 -1.17 -9.01 -35.02
C VAL A 29 -1.61 -9.29 -33.58
N LEU A 30 -0.69 -9.42 -32.63
CA LEU A 30 -1.06 -9.54 -31.21
C LEU A 30 -1.65 -8.23 -30.66
N ALA A 31 -1.03 -7.10 -31.02
CA ALA A 31 -1.49 -5.77 -30.61
C ALA A 31 -2.95 -5.49 -31.04
N LEU A 32 -3.35 -5.97 -32.21
CA LEU A 32 -4.70 -5.81 -32.77
C LEU A 32 -5.75 -6.75 -32.19
N HIS A 33 -5.39 -7.85 -31.52
CA HIS A 33 -6.38 -8.81 -31.04
C HIS A 33 -6.58 -8.75 -29.51
N ASN A 34 -5.68 -8.07 -28.79
CA ASN A 34 -5.72 -7.85 -27.33
C ASN A 34 -6.06 -9.12 -26.51
N GLU A 35 -5.75 -10.30 -27.04
CA GLU A 35 -6.00 -11.60 -26.44
C GLU A 35 -4.76 -12.49 -26.64
N SER A 36 -4.61 -13.49 -25.77
CA SER A 36 -3.51 -14.45 -25.92
C SER A 36 -3.77 -15.40 -27.09
N LEU A 37 -2.83 -15.55 -28.02
CA LEU A 37 -2.97 -16.42 -29.19
C LEU A 37 -2.02 -17.60 -29.16
N ALA A 38 -2.52 -18.78 -29.52
CA ALA A 38 -1.66 -19.91 -29.85
C ALA A 38 -0.82 -19.58 -31.09
N ILE A 39 0.43 -20.04 -31.16
CA ILE A 39 1.36 -19.69 -32.25
C ILE A 39 0.83 -20.04 -33.66
N SER A 40 0.05 -21.11 -33.78
CA SER A 40 -0.60 -21.52 -35.03
C SER A 40 -1.72 -20.56 -35.43
N GLN A 41 -2.52 -20.10 -34.47
CA GLN A 41 -3.57 -19.12 -34.68
C GLN A 41 -2.99 -17.73 -34.99
N TRP A 42 -1.91 -17.36 -34.31
CA TRP A 42 -1.20 -16.10 -34.56
C TRP A 42 -0.69 -16.05 -36.00
N PHE A 43 0.03 -17.07 -36.46
CA PHE A 43 0.49 -17.11 -37.85
C PHE A 43 -0.64 -17.09 -38.88
N LYS A 44 -1.73 -17.84 -38.63
CA LYS A 44 -2.91 -17.81 -39.51
C LYS A 44 -3.54 -16.42 -39.59
N ARG A 45 -3.54 -15.67 -38.49
CA ARG A 45 -4.01 -14.27 -38.45
C ARG A 45 -3.02 -13.34 -39.13
N TYR A 46 -1.72 -13.53 -38.94
CA TYR A 46 -0.66 -12.79 -39.65
C TYR A 46 -0.85 -12.86 -41.17
N GLN A 47 -1.05 -14.06 -41.72
CA GLN A 47 -1.29 -14.25 -43.15
C GLN A 47 -2.58 -13.59 -43.67
N ARG A 48 -3.55 -13.30 -42.80
CA ARG A 48 -4.80 -12.62 -43.16
C ARG A 48 -4.72 -11.11 -43.00
N THR A 49 -3.95 -10.64 -42.03
CA THR A 49 -3.87 -9.23 -41.63
C THR A 49 -2.78 -8.50 -42.40
N ILE A 50 -1.61 -9.12 -42.59
CA ILE A 50 -0.48 -8.50 -43.27
C ILE A 50 -0.59 -8.73 -44.79
N PRO A 51 -0.41 -7.71 -45.65
CA PRO A 51 -0.43 -7.87 -47.10
C PRO A 51 0.61 -8.89 -47.58
N ALA A 52 0.27 -9.70 -48.60
CA ALA A 52 1.13 -10.76 -49.12
C ALA A 52 2.56 -10.32 -49.45
N ALA A 53 2.75 -9.10 -49.96
CA ALA A 53 4.06 -8.53 -50.28
C ALA A 53 4.99 -8.30 -49.06
N ARG A 54 4.44 -8.36 -47.84
CA ARG A 54 5.17 -8.21 -46.56
C ARG A 54 5.16 -9.49 -45.73
N GLN A 55 4.56 -10.56 -46.24
CA GLN A 55 4.47 -11.82 -45.50
C GLN A 55 5.80 -12.57 -45.54
N VAL A 56 6.22 -13.05 -44.38
CA VAL A 56 7.41 -13.91 -44.25
C VAL A 56 7.04 -15.39 -44.23
N SER A 57 8.05 -16.24 -44.42
CA SER A 57 7.90 -17.69 -44.30
C SER A 57 7.51 -18.09 -42.87
N ARG A 58 7.01 -19.32 -42.69
CA ARG A 58 6.71 -19.82 -41.34
C ARG A 58 7.97 -19.84 -40.44
N ALA A 59 9.12 -20.21 -41.00
CA ALA A 59 10.37 -20.28 -40.26
C ALA A 59 10.83 -18.89 -39.79
N ASP A 60 10.71 -17.87 -40.64
CA ASP A 60 11.11 -16.51 -40.28
C ASP A 60 10.10 -15.86 -39.33
N PHE A 61 8.81 -16.20 -39.45
CA PHE A 61 7.82 -15.85 -38.43
C PHE A 61 8.19 -16.40 -37.06
N ASP A 62 8.55 -17.69 -36.96
CA ASP A 62 8.90 -18.32 -35.69
C ASP A 62 10.19 -17.68 -35.09
N LYS A 63 11.19 -17.34 -35.93
CA LYS A 63 12.37 -16.56 -35.49
C LYS A 63 12.01 -15.17 -34.97
N ALA A 64 11.08 -14.47 -35.64
CA ALA A 64 10.62 -13.17 -35.17
C ALA A 64 9.90 -13.28 -33.82
N VAL A 65 9.14 -14.36 -33.58
CA VAL A 65 8.51 -14.62 -32.28
C VAL A 65 9.56 -14.83 -31.19
N GLU A 66 10.61 -15.60 -31.44
CA GLU A 66 11.73 -15.80 -30.50
C GLU A 66 12.43 -14.48 -30.19
N ALA A 67 12.74 -13.67 -31.21
CA ALA A 67 13.34 -12.36 -31.03
C ALA A 67 12.46 -11.42 -30.19
N LEU A 68 11.13 -11.45 -30.39
CA LEU A 68 10.18 -10.66 -29.60
C LEU A 68 10.07 -11.12 -28.13
N LEU A 69 10.24 -12.42 -27.85
CA LEU A 69 10.33 -12.96 -26.49
C LEU A 69 11.60 -12.52 -25.79
N ASP A 70 12.75 -12.66 -26.46
CA ASP A 70 14.06 -12.26 -25.95
C ASP A 70 14.11 -10.75 -25.70
N ALA A 71 13.55 -9.99 -26.63
CA ALA A 71 13.36 -8.56 -26.50
C ALA A 71 12.28 -8.21 -25.47
N LYS A 72 11.64 -9.16 -24.77
CA LYS A 72 10.59 -8.96 -23.75
C LYS A 72 9.47 -8.02 -24.20
N MET A 73 9.01 -8.17 -25.43
CA MET A 73 7.90 -7.38 -26.00
C MET A 73 6.58 -8.16 -26.00
N ILE A 74 6.70 -9.49 -25.95
CA ILE A 74 5.60 -10.42 -25.75
C ILE A 74 5.90 -11.29 -24.52
N ARG A 75 4.86 -11.90 -23.96
CA ARG A 75 5.00 -12.92 -22.91
C ARG A 75 4.18 -14.16 -23.25
N MET A 76 4.61 -15.30 -22.72
CA MET A 76 3.82 -16.52 -22.75
C MET A 76 2.74 -16.48 -21.67
N HIS A 77 1.51 -16.80 -22.05
CA HIS A 77 0.37 -16.96 -21.17
C HIS A 77 -0.04 -18.44 -21.16
N GLY A 78 0.58 -19.21 -20.27
CA GLY A 78 0.54 -20.68 -20.31
C GLY A 78 1.55 -21.27 -21.32
N PRO A 79 1.47 -22.58 -21.61
CA PRO A 79 2.55 -23.29 -22.31
C PRO A 79 2.66 -22.95 -23.81
N THR A 80 1.62 -22.38 -24.44
CA THR A 80 1.57 -22.26 -25.91
C THR A 80 0.93 -20.98 -26.44
N ARG A 81 0.53 -20.05 -25.56
CA ARG A 81 -0.16 -18.81 -25.97
C ARG A 81 0.71 -17.60 -25.71
N TYR A 82 0.62 -16.62 -26.59
CA TYR A 82 1.43 -15.41 -26.58
C TYR A 82 0.54 -14.19 -26.52
N VAL A 83 0.97 -13.17 -25.77
CA VAL A 83 0.30 -11.88 -25.70
C VAL A 83 1.33 -10.75 -25.78
N ALA A 84 0.99 -9.68 -26.49
CA ALA A 84 1.80 -8.46 -26.50
C ALA A 84 1.73 -7.79 -25.14
N LEU A 85 2.86 -7.25 -24.65
CA LEU A 85 2.82 -6.43 -23.44
C LEU A 85 2.16 -5.09 -23.77
N GLU A 86 1.21 -4.68 -22.93
CA GLU A 86 0.34 -3.51 -23.15
C GLU A 86 1.11 -2.23 -23.44
N PHE A 87 2.30 -2.08 -22.83
CA PHE A 87 3.19 -0.93 -23.00
C PHE A 87 3.67 -0.73 -24.46
N PHE A 88 3.64 -1.77 -25.31
CA PHE A 88 4.06 -1.67 -26.71
C PHE A 88 2.90 -1.55 -27.69
N VAL A 89 1.66 -1.81 -27.27
CA VAL A 89 0.53 -1.94 -28.19
C VAL A 89 0.23 -0.63 -28.90
N LEU A 90 -0.10 0.44 -28.16
CA LEU A 90 -0.44 1.71 -28.77
C LEU A 90 0.75 2.37 -29.48
N PRO A 91 1.98 2.41 -28.92
CA PRO A 91 3.14 2.95 -29.62
C PRO A 91 3.46 2.23 -30.93
N LEU A 92 3.32 0.89 -30.99
CA LEU A 92 3.49 0.14 -32.24
C LEU A 92 2.43 0.52 -33.28
N LEU A 93 1.16 0.64 -32.85
CA LEU A 93 0.08 1.03 -33.77
C LEU A 93 0.31 2.43 -34.34
N SER A 94 0.73 3.39 -33.50
CA SER A 94 1.11 4.74 -33.95
C SER A 94 2.27 4.70 -34.95
N LEU A 95 3.36 4.02 -34.60
CA LEU A 95 4.54 3.88 -35.47
C LEU A 95 4.17 3.32 -36.85
N LEU A 96 3.33 2.29 -36.89
CA LEU A 96 2.89 1.69 -38.16
C LEU A 96 1.92 2.58 -38.93
N ALA A 97 1.10 3.39 -38.25
CA ALA A 97 0.21 4.34 -38.91
C ALA A 97 0.99 5.47 -39.58
N ASP A 98 1.96 6.04 -38.86
CA ASP A 98 2.83 7.10 -39.38
C ASP A 98 3.66 6.61 -40.57
N ALA A 99 4.08 5.33 -40.53
CA ALA A 99 4.76 4.68 -41.64
C ALA A 99 3.83 4.24 -42.79
N GLY A 100 2.50 4.44 -42.70
CA GLY A 100 1.53 3.97 -43.70
C GLY A 100 1.43 2.45 -43.82
N ARG A 101 1.93 1.71 -42.81
CA ARG A 101 2.02 0.24 -42.78
C ARG A 101 0.94 -0.41 -41.92
N LEU A 102 0.16 0.37 -41.17
CA LEU A 102 -0.89 -0.12 -40.28
C LEU A 102 -1.91 -0.97 -41.07
N PRO A 103 -2.10 -2.26 -40.72
CA PRO A 103 -3.01 -3.14 -41.44
C PRO A 103 -4.46 -2.63 -41.45
N ASN A 104 -5.15 -2.81 -42.58
CA ASN A 104 -6.60 -2.63 -42.66
C ASN A 104 -7.31 -3.82 -41.99
N ALA A 105 -7.34 -3.83 -40.65
CA ALA A 105 -8.15 -4.79 -39.92
C ALA A 105 -9.63 -4.50 -40.18
N LYS A 106 -10.29 -5.35 -40.97
CA LYS A 106 -11.77 -5.41 -40.99
C LYS A 106 -12.21 -6.17 -39.74
N PRO A 107 -12.90 -5.53 -38.77
CA PRO A 107 -13.43 -6.26 -37.63
C PRO A 107 -14.40 -7.33 -38.15
N SER A 108 -14.26 -8.56 -37.67
CA SER A 108 -15.16 -9.65 -38.07
C SER A 108 -16.58 -9.37 -37.57
N PRO A 109 -17.63 -9.76 -38.32
CA PRO A 109 -19.02 -9.41 -38.01
C PRO A 109 -19.56 -10.04 -36.72
N HIS A 110 -18.86 -11.00 -36.10
CA HIS A 110 -19.26 -11.59 -34.81
C HIS A 110 -18.72 -10.84 -33.59
N TRP A 111 -17.99 -9.74 -33.80
CA TRP A 111 -17.14 -9.11 -32.79
C TRP A 111 -17.77 -7.94 -32.02
N TYR A 112 -19.08 -7.72 -32.16
CA TYR A 112 -19.67 -6.44 -31.74
C TYR A 112 -19.84 -6.25 -30.23
N TYR A 113 -19.51 -7.22 -29.37
CA TYR A 113 -19.77 -7.14 -27.92
C TYR A 113 -18.61 -7.53 -27.01
N GLU A 114 -17.47 -7.98 -27.55
CA GLU A 114 -16.32 -8.32 -26.70
C GLU A 114 -15.52 -7.06 -26.33
N PRO A 115 -15.20 -6.83 -25.04
CA PRO A 115 -14.44 -5.67 -24.60
C PRO A 115 -13.12 -5.47 -25.36
N SER A 116 -12.38 -6.56 -25.63
CA SER A 116 -11.12 -6.56 -26.39
C SER A 116 -11.25 -6.02 -27.82
N VAL A 117 -12.37 -6.27 -28.48
CA VAL A 117 -12.66 -5.75 -29.82
C VAL A 117 -12.94 -4.26 -29.74
N ILE A 118 -13.73 -3.82 -28.77
CA ILE A 118 -14.07 -2.41 -28.59
C ILE A 118 -12.79 -1.62 -28.28
N GLN A 119 -11.91 -2.16 -27.44
CA GLN A 119 -10.58 -1.58 -27.16
C GLN A 119 -9.76 -1.42 -28.45
N THR A 120 -9.70 -2.47 -29.28
CA THR A 120 -9.00 -2.43 -30.57
C THR A 120 -9.58 -1.37 -31.52
N LYS A 121 -10.91 -1.27 -31.62
CA LYS A 121 -11.57 -0.25 -32.45
C LYS A 121 -11.24 1.16 -31.98
N VAL A 122 -11.27 1.41 -30.66
CA VAL A 122 -10.87 2.70 -30.10
C VAL A 122 -9.40 3.00 -30.40
N ARG A 123 -8.48 2.06 -30.17
CA ARG A 123 -7.04 2.23 -30.50
C ARG A 123 -6.83 2.58 -31.97
N LEU A 124 -7.48 1.85 -32.89
CA LEU A 124 -7.36 2.09 -34.33
C LEU A 124 -7.96 3.44 -34.75
N ALA A 125 -9.15 3.79 -34.27
CA ALA A 125 -9.79 5.07 -34.57
C ALA A 125 -8.96 6.24 -34.00
N LEU A 126 -8.40 6.06 -32.81
CA LEU A 126 -7.50 6.99 -32.17
C LEU A 126 -6.23 7.21 -32.95
N VAL A 127 -5.54 6.17 -33.39
CA VAL A 127 -4.27 6.30 -34.12
C VAL A 127 -4.52 6.87 -35.53
N ARG A 128 -5.55 6.40 -36.23
CA ARG A 128 -5.90 6.86 -37.59
C ARG A 128 -6.52 8.25 -37.66
N GLY A 129 -6.93 8.81 -36.52
CA GLY A 129 -7.57 10.14 -36.48
C GLY A 129 -9.02 10.13 -36.99
N HIS A 130 -9.70 8.99 -36.91
CA HIS A 130 -11.09 8.86 -37.33
C HIS A 130 -12.05 9.36 -36.23
N SER A 131 -12.17 10.67 -36.08
CA SER A 131 -12.94 11.29 -34.99
C SER A 131 -14.40 10.81 -34.90
N GLN A 132 -15.08 10.61 -36.04
CA GLN A 132 -16.47 10.15 -36.04
C GLN A 132 -16.62 8.70 -35.52
N GLU A 133 -15.76 7.79 -35.99
CA GLU A 133 -15.73 6.39 -35.55
C GLU A 133 -15.37 6.28 -34.07
N LEU A 134 -14.42 7.10 -33.62
CA LEU A 134 -14.04 7.21 -32.21
C LEU A 134 -15.21 7.64 -31.34
N GLN A 135 -15.91 8.73 -31.70
CA GLN A 135 -17.04 9.23 -30.91
C GLN A 135 -18.20 8.22 -30.85
N GLN A 136 -18.52 7.57 -31.97
CA GLN A 136 -19.54 6.52 -32.00
C GLN A 136 -19.18 5.32 -31.11
N THR A 137 -17.90 4.92 -31.12
CA THR A 137 -17.44 3.80 -30.31
C THR A 137 -17.41 4.14 -28.83
N LEU A 138 -16.93 5.34 -28.46
CA LEU A 138 -16.92 5.81 -27.07
C LEU A 138 -18.33 6.01 -26.51
N ALA A 139 -19.26 6.58 -27.28
CA ALA A 139 -20.67 6.69 -26.85
C ALA A 139 -21.29 5.33 -26.54
N ARG A 140 -20.89 4.29 -27.28
CA ARG A 140 -21.31 2.92 -27.00
C ARG A 140 -20.64 2.37 -25.74
N VAL A 141 -19.35 2.63 -25.53
CA VAL A 141 -18.65 2.27 -24.28
C VAL A 141 -19.35 2.90 -23.07
N ASP A 142 -19.68 4.18 -23.14
CA ASP A 142 -20.38 4.91 -22.07
C ASP A 142 -21.74 4.30 -21.70
N SER A 143 -22.42 3.66 -22.66
CA SER A 143 -23.70 2.98 -22.43
C SER A 143 -23.56 1.58 -21.80
N ILE A 144 -22.39 0.96 -21.87
CA ILE A 144 -22.14 -0.42 -21.43
C ILE A 144 -21.32 -0.45 -20.13
N ILE A 145 -20.30 0.40 -20.04
CA ILE A 145 -19.38 0.43 -18.90
C ILE A 145 -19.90 1.40 -17.84
N HIS A 146 -19.89 0.96 -16.58
CA HIS A 146 -20.25 1.83 -15.48
C HIS A 146 -19.28 3.03 -15.43
N LYS A 147 -19.78 4.26 -15.22
CA LYS A 147 -18.95 5.48 -15.20
C LYS A 147 -17.72 5.43 -14.28
N ARG A 148 -17.76 4.56 -13.25
CA ARG A 148 -16.67 4.35 -12.28
C ARG A 148 -15.55 3.47 -12.83
N GLU A 149 -15.85 2.61 -13.81
CA GLU A 149 -14.91 1.68 -14.43
C GLU A 149 -14.35 2.21 -15.76
N LEU A 150 -14.92 3.28 -16.30
CA LEU A 150 -14.49 3.90 -17.56
C LEU A 150 -13.00 4.25 -17.55
N GLY A 151 -12.49 4.82 -16.45
CA GLY A 151 -11.07 5.16 -16.34
C GLY A 151 -10.15 3.94 -16.40
N LEU A 152 -10.52 2.84 -15.73
CA LEU A 152 -9.76 1.59 -15.76
C LEU A 152 -9.76 0.99 -17.16
N TRP A 153 -10.94 0.91 -17.78
CA TRP A 153 -11.07 0.44 -19.16
C TRP A 153 -10.24 1.29 -20.13
N LEU A 154 -10.23 2.62 -19.96
CA LEU A 154 -9.40 3.51 -20.77
C LEU A 154 -7.90 3.25 -20.53
N VAL A 155 -7.46 2.98 -19.30
CA VAL A 155 -6.05 2.62 -19.02
C VAL A 155 -5.66 1.31 -19.69
N GLU A 156 -6.50 0.28 -19.62
CA GLU A 156 -6.28 -0.98 -20.36
C GLU A 156 -6.28 -0.75 -21.88
N THR A 157 -7.11 0.17 -22.36
CA THR A 157 -7.22 0.50 -23.78
C THR A 157 -6.02 1.30 -24.29
N LEU A 158 -5.55 2.29 -23.55
CA LEU A 158 -4.54 3.25 -24.02
C LEU A 158 -3.13 2.89 -23.54
N GLY A 159 -3.02 2.04 -22.53
CA GLY A 159 -1.78 1.76 -21.82
C GLY A 159 -1.43 2.89 -20.83
N LEU A 160 -0.25 2.76 -20.20
CA LEU A 160 0.23 3.67 -19.16
C LEU A 160 0.97 4.91 -19.69
N ALA A 161 1.30 4.93 -20.99
CA ALA A 161 2.08 6.01 -21.62
C ALA A 161 1.63 6.28 -23.07
N PRO A 162 0.35 6.61 -23.32
CA PRO A 162 -0.11 7.01 -24.64
C PRO A 162 0.52 8.35 -25.03
N ASP A 163 0.65 8.55 -26.34
CA ASP A 163 1.01 9.86 -26.90
C ASP A 163 -0.07 10.90 -26.54
N VAL A 164 0.36 12.10 -26.12
CA VAL A 164 -0.50 13.24 -25.81
C VAL A 164 -1.36 13.64 -27.00
N ALA A 165 -0.84 13.55 -28.23
CA ALA A 165 -1.60 13.83 -29.44
C ALA A 165 -2.77 12.85 -29.63
N VAL A 166 -2.59 11.59 -29.20
CA VAL A 166 -3.65 10.58 -29.19
C VAL A 166 -4.64 10.86 -28.08
N LEU A 167 -4.16 11.13 -26.86
CA LEU A 167 -5.03 11.43 -25.71
C LEU A 167 -5.91 12.66 -25.96
N SER A 168 -5.38 13.68 -26.64
CA SER A 168 -6.09 14.92 -26.98
C SER A 168 -7.27 14.72 -27.95
N ARG A 169 -7.37 13.57 -28.62
CA ARG A 169 -8.51 13.21 -29.48
C ARG A 169 -9.74 12.77 -28.68
N LEU A 170 -9.58 12.45 -27.40
CA LEU A 170 -10.67 12.10 -26.50
C LEU A 170 -11.37 13.36 -25.97
N SER A 171 -12.64 13.23 -25.55
CA SER A 171 -13.31 14.32 -24.85
C SER A 171 -12.68 14.59 -23.49
N ALA A 172 -12.81 15.81 -22.96
CA ALA A 172 -12.24 16.19 -21.66
C ALA A 172 -12.67 15.26 -20.51
N ALA A 173 -13.90 14.73 -20.55
CA ALA A 173 -14.40 13.78 -19.57
C ALA A 173 -13.63 12.43 -19.61
N HIS A 174 -13.38 11.90 -20.81
CA HIS A 174 -12.59 10.68 -21.00
C HIS A 174 -11.13 10.90 -20.62
N GLN A 175 -10.54 12.04 -21.00
CA GLN A 175 -9.18 12.38 -20.60
C GLN A 175 -9.05 12.43 -19.07
N ARG A 176 -9.97 13.09 -18.37
CA ARG A 176 -9.99 13.14 -16.90
C ARG A 176 -10.13 11.76 -16.28
N ALA A 177 -11.05 10.92 -16.79
CA ALA A 177 -11.25 9.56 -16.29
C ALA A 177 -9.99 8.69 -16.46
N TYR A 178 -9.35 8.75 -17.63
CA TYR A 178 -8.09 8.06 -17.91
C TYR A 178 -6.96 8.55 -16.97
N LEU A 179 -6.72 9.87 -16.93
CA LEU A 179 -5.61 10.46 -16.16
C LEU A 179 -5.77 10.22 -14.66
N SER A 180 -7.00 10.23 -14.14
CA SER A 180 -7.27 9.95 -12.73
C SER A 180 -6.86 8.53 -12.36
N VAL A 181 -7.17 7.53 -13.18
CA VAL A 181 -6.78 6.13 -12.92
C VAL A 181 -5.30 5.91 -13.18
N LEU A 182 -4.72 6.57 -14.20
CA LEU A 182 -3.28 6.54 -14.44
C LEU A 182 -2.50 7.05 -13.22
N LEU A 183 -2.84 8.23 -12.70
CA LEU A 183 -2.17 8.82 -11.56
C LEU A 183 -2.35 7.96 -10.30
N HIS A 184 -3.52 7.37 -10.11
CA HIS A 184 -3.75 6.37 -9.06
C HIS A 184 -2.81 5.17 -9.20
N ASN A 185 -2.71 4.57 -10.39
CA ASN A 185 -1.79 3.45 -10.65
C ASN A 185 -0.32 3.86 -10.48
N CYS A 186 0.05 5.08 -10.86
CA CYS A 186 1.40 5.62 -10.61
C CYS A 186 1.68 5.76 -9.11
N LEU A 187 0.70 6.22 -8.32
CA LEU A 187 0.85 6.46 -6.89
C LEU A 187 1.02 5.14 -6.14
N TYR A 188 0.10 4.20 -6.37
CA TYR A 188 0.06 2.92 -5.66
C TYR A 188 0.97 1.84 -6.27
N GLY A 189 1.40 2.02 -7.51
CA GLY A 189 2.40 1.18 -8.19
C GLY A 189 3.82 1.74 -8.17
N LEU A 190 4.02 2.94 -7.62
CA LEU A 190 5.32 3.64 -7.58
C LEU A 190 5.94 3.80 -8.98
N LEU A 191 5.10 4.09 -9.97
CA LEU A 191 5.52 4.28 -11.36
C LEU A 191 5.69 5.77 -11.68
N PRO A 192 6.74 6.18 -12.41
CA PRO A 192 6.88 7.55 -12.87
C PRO A 192 5.73 7.92 -13.82
N VAL A 193 5.29 9.18 -13.74
CA VAL A 193 4.40 9.75 -14.77
C VAL A 193 5.27 10.19 -15.95
N PRO A 194 4.98 9.77 -17.19
CA PRO A 194 5.67 10.27 -18.37
C PRO A 194 5.63 11.79 -18.45
N GLU A 195 6.76 12.43 -18.76
CA GLU A 195 6.91 13.89 -18.76
C GLU A 195 5.89 14.60 -19.68
N ALA A 196 5.63 14.03 -20.86
CA ALA A 196 4.62 14.55 -21.77
C ALA A 196 3.20 14.55 -21.16
N LEU A 197 2.85 13.50 -20.41
CA LEU A 197 1.57 13.41 -19.72
C LEU A 197 1.50 14.35 -18.51
N ARG A 198 2.61 14.55 -17.79
CA ARG A 198 2.73 15.58 -16.75
C ARG A 198 2.40 16.95 -17.32
N HIS A 199 3.06 17.35 -18.40
CA HIS A 199 2.83 18.65 -19.04
C HIS A 199 1.38 18.79 -19.53
N HIS A 200 0.80 17.71 -20.06
CA HIS A 200 -0.60 17.68 -20.47
C HIS A 200 -1.56 17.90 -19.30
N ILE A 201 -1.37 17.21 -18.17
CA ILE A 201 -2.16 17.39 -16.94
C ILE A 201 -2.09 18.85 -16.47
N GLU A 202 -0.90 19.44 -16.48
CA GLU A 202 -0.72 20.84 -16.10
C GLU A 202 -1.47 21.81 -17.03
N THR A 203 -1.49 21.52 -18.33
CA THR A 203 -2.18 22.32 -19.34
C THR A 203 -3.70 22.21 -19.22
N LEU A 204 -4.22 21.04 -18.84
CA LEU A 204 -5.65 20.84 -18.60
C LEU A 204 -6.19 21.69 -17.44
N GLY A 205 -5.32 22.08 -16.49
CA GLY A 205 -5.70 22.94 -15.36
C GLY A 205 -6.70 22.30 -14.39
N ASP A 206 -6.83 20.97 -14.42
CA ASP A 206 -7.75 20.25 -13.54
C ASP A 206 -7.21 20.20 -12.11
N LYS A 207 -7.93 20.81 -11.17
CA LYS A 207 -7.48 20.90 -9.78
C LYS A 207 -7.24 19.55 -9.12
N HIS A 208 -8.06 18.54 -9.42
CA HIS A 208 -7.94 17.22 -8.80
C HIS A 208 -6.77 16.44 -9.38
N LEU A 209 -6.58 16.45 -10.72
CA LEU A 209 -5.42 15.83 -11.35
C LEU A 209 -4.11 16.50 -10.92
N LEU A 210 -4.12 17.84 -10.76
CA LEU A 210 -2.98 18.58 -10.23
C LEU A 210 -2.66 18.19 -8.79
N LEU A 211 -3.64 17.87 -7.96
CA LEU A 211 -3.43 17.37 -6.61
C LEU A 211 -2.87 15.93 -6.61
N GLU A 212 -3.32 15.05 -7.50
CA GLU A 212 -2.75 13.70 -7.63
C GLU A 212 -1.29 13.74 -8.12
N LEU A 213 -1.01 14.59 -9.11
CA LEU A 213 0.35 14.88 -9.56
C LEU A 213 1.20 15.50 -8.43
N GLY A 214 0.57 16.38 -7.63
CA GLY A 214 0.88 16.74 -6.25
C GLY A 214 1.62 15.69 -5.46
N ARG A 215 0.85 14.67 -5.13
CA ARG A 215 1.26 13.56 -4.26
C ARG A 215 2.47 12.85 -4.85
N LEU A 216 2.41 12.57 -6.15
CA LEU A 216 3.48 11.86 -6.86
C LEU A 216 4.81 12.61 -6.84
N SER A 217 4.82 13.90 -7.21
CA SER A 217 6.05 14.69 -7.21
C SER A 217 6.57 14.88 -5.78
N THR A 218 5.69 15.07 -4.80
CA THR A 218 6.08 15.19 -3.38
C THR A 218 6.79 13.92 -2.90
N LEU A 219 6.26 12.73 -3.21
CA LEU A 219 6.88 11.46 -2.82
C LEU A 219 8.18 11.12 -3.57
N ARG A 220 8.44 11.80 -4.69
CA ARG A 220 9.67 11.67 -5.51
C ARG A 220 10.70 12.76 -5.20
N ASP A 221 10.43 13.60 -4.20
CA ASP A 221 11.25 14.79 -3.90
C ASP A 221 11.48 15.70 -5.12
N GLU A 222 10.53 15.72 -6.06
CA GLU A 222 10.61 16.55 -7.25
C GLU A 222 10.10 17.95 -6.96
N SER A 223 10.90 18.96 -7.32
CA SER A 223 10.51 20.36 -7.18
C SER A 223 9.29 20.63 -8.05
N PHE A 224 8.16 20.91 -7.42
CA PHE A 224 6.95 21.31 -8.10
C PHE A 224 6.32 22.45 -7.32
N GLU A 225 6.20 23.62 -7.94
CA GLU A 225 5.68 24.83 -7.30
C GLU A 225 4.15 24.75 -7.16
N TRP A 226 3.70 24.04 -6.13
CA TRP A 226 2.27 23.89 -5.82
C TRP A 226 1.57 25.22 -5.56
N SER A 227 2.29 26.19 -4.99
CA SER A 227 1.80 27.53 -4.65
C SER A 227 1.33 28.34 -5.87
N ALA A 228 1.88 28.05 -7.05
CA ALA A 228 1.52 28.71 -8.30
C ALA A 228 0.33 28.04 -9.01
N LYS A 229 -0.10 26.86 -8.55
CA LYS A 229 -1.16 26.07 -9.20
C LYS A 229 -2.50 26.21 -8.47
N ALA A 230 -3.58 26.22 -9.23
CA ALA A 230 -4.94 26.27 -8.68
C ALA A 230 -5.35 24.90 -8.12
N LEU A 231 -4.91 24.56 -6.90
CA LEU A 231 -5.28 23.32 -6.22
C LEU A 231 -6.70 23.39 -5.61
N PRO A 232 -7.29 22.25 -5.22
CA PRO A 232 -8.47 22.22 -4.37
C PRO A 232 -8.19 22.94 -3.04
N ARG A 233 -9.24 23.36 -2.33
CA ARG A 233 -9.14 24.25 -1.16
C ARG A 233 -8.17 23.78 -0.05
N GLN A 234 -8.00 22.47 0.12
CA GLN A 234 -7.10 21.86 1.11
C GLN A 234 -5.86 21.20 0.46
N GLY A 235 -5.68 21.36 -0.85
CA GLY A 235 -4.62 20.70 -1.61
C GLY A 235 -3.20 21.05 -1.13
N PRO A 236 -2.85 22.35 -0.96
CA PRO A 236 -1.53 22.72 -0.47
C PRO A 236 -1.20 22.13 0.91
N GLU A 237 -2.13 22.20 1.85
CA GLU A 237 -1.97 21.63 3.20
C GLU A 237 -1.85 20.11 3.16
N SER A 238 -2.63 19.44 2.31
CA SER A 238 -2.53 18.00 2.05
C SER A 238 -1.13 17.59 1.55
N LEU A 239 -0.55 18.35 0.62
CA LEU A 239 0.78 18.06 0.09
C LEU A 239 1.89 18.35 1.11
N ALA A 240 1.77 19.45 1.86
CA ALA A 240 2.68 19.76 2.96
C ALA A 240 2.69 18.68 4.04
N LEU A 241 1.50 18.12 4.35
CA LEU A 241 1.37 17.01 5.30
C LEU A 241 2.13 15.76 4.82
N ILE A 242 1.93 15.37 3.56
CA ILE A 242 2.64 14.24 2.95
C ILE A 242 4.14 14.49 2.99
N GLN A 243 4.58 15.69 2.58
CA GLN A 243 5.97 16.07 2.58
C GLN A 243 6.60 15.97 3.98
N ALA A 244 5.96 16.54 5.00
CA ALA A 244 6.44 16.49 6.38
C ALA A 244 6.53 15.04 6.90
N LEU A 245 5.52 14.21 6.61
CA LEU A 245 5.51 12.80 7.02
C LEU A 245 6.70 12.05 6.43
N PHE A 246 6.88 12.15 5.12
CA PHE A 246 7.93 11.45 4.38
C PHE A 246 9.30 12.15 4.50
N ALA A 247 9.39 13.32 5.12
CA ALA A 247 10.63 13.90 5.61
C ALA A 247 11.03 13.38 7.02
N GLY A 248 10.12 12.68 7.71
CA GLY A 248 10.31 12.24 9.09
C GLY A 248 9.91 13.27 10.15
N GLU A 249 9.29 14.38 9.74
CA GLU A 249 8.81 15.45 10.62
C GLU A 249 7.41 15.12 11.19
N LEU A 250 7.32 14.01 11.93
CA LEU A 250 6.04 13.42 12.35
C LEU A 250 5.14 14.39 13.14
N GLN A 251 5.72 15.14 14.07
CA GLN A 251 4.99 16.17 14.84
C GLN A 251 4.43 17.27 13.93
N HIS A 252 5.23 17.74 12.97
CA HIS A 252 4.79 18.77 12.03
C HIS A 252 3.68 18.26 11.10
N ALA A 253 3.78 17.02 10.63
CA ALA A 253 2.74 16.35 9.85
C ALA A 253 1.42 16.23 10.64
N ALA A 254 1.50 15.87 11.93
CA ALA A 254 0.35 15.79 12.82
C ALA A 254 -0.34 17.16 13.01
N GLU A 255 0.43 18.23 13.20
CA GLU A 255 -0.07 19.61 13.32
C GLU A 255 -0.71 20.13 12.02
N LEU A 256 -0.17 19.76 10.87
CA LEU A 256 -0.78 20.07 9.56
C LEU A 256 -2.12 19.36 9.39
N GLY A 257 -2.19 18.08 9.75
CA GLY A 257 -3.42 17.28 9.67
C GLY A 257 -4.52 17.80 10.58
N ASP A 258 -4.20 18.14 11.83
CA ASP A 258 -5.15 18.72 12.77
C ASP A 258 -5.75 20.03 12.27
N ARG A 259 -4.91 20.91 11.70
CA ARG A 259 -5.38 22.16 11.08
C ARG A 259 -6.31 21.89 9.90
N ALA A 260 -6.07 20.82 9.14
CA ALA A 260 -6.90 20.45 8.00
C ALA A 260 -8.24 19.81 8.41
N VAL A 261 -8.28 19.04 9.51
CA VAL A 261 -9.51 18.44 10.08
C VAL A 261 -10.36 19.48 10.82
N THR A 262 -9.74 20.48 11.43
CA THR A 262 -10.46 21.49 12.24
C THR A 262 -11.17 22.51 11.35
N THR A 263 -12.51 22.47 11.29
CA THR A 263 -13.28 23.48 10.54
C THR A 263 -13.70 24.66 11.41
N LYS A 264 -13.93 25.82 10.76
CA LYS A 264 -14.49 27.02 11.41
C LYS A 264 -15.88 26.80 12.06
N THR A 265 -16.57 25.72 11.71
CA THR A 265 -17.91 25.39 12.23
C THR A 265 -17.88 24.36 13.35
N GLY A 266 -16.69 23.95 13.82
CA GLY A 266 -16.54 22.94 14.88
C GLY A 266 -16.87 21.51 14.45
N LYS A 267 -17.19 21.26 13.17
CA LYS A 267 -17.35 19.91 12.62
C LYS A 267 -16.02 19.36 12.13
N LEU A 268 -15.70 18.10 12.36
CA LEU A 268 -14.49 17.46 11.83
C LEU A 268 -14.61 17.35 10.29
N ALA A 269 -13.67 17.93 9.56
CA ALA A 269 -13.50 17.68 8.14
C ALA A 269 -12.77 16.34 7.97
N VAL A 270 -13.34 15.45 7.17
CA VAL A 270 -12.67 14.19 6.83
C VAL A 270 -11.63 14.49 5.76
N ILE A 271 -10.37 14.26 6.09
CA ILE A 271 -9.30 14.28 5.11
C ILE A 271 -9.42 13.01 4.25
N PRO A 272 -9.46 13.11 2.92
CA PRO A 272 -9.59 11.95 2.04
C PRO A 272 -8.51 10.89 2.28
N SER A 273 -8.92 9.61 2.21
CA SER A 273 -8.10 8.36 2.09
C SER A 273 -6.60 8.46 2.41
N PHE A 274 -5.77 8.81 1.44
CA PHE A 274 -4.31 8.81 1.55
C PHE A 274 -3.79 9.82 2.58
N GLU A 275 -4.22 11.08 2.51
CA GLU A 275 -3.80 12.11 3.46
C GLU A 275 -4.39 11.90 4.85
N GLY A 276 -5.62 11.37 4.92
CA GLY A 276 -6.23 10.99 6.19
C GLY A 276 -5.43 9.89 6.89
N SER A 277 -4.98 8.89 6.13
CA SER A 277 -4.10 7.83 6.64
C SER A 277 -2.75 8.39 7.10
N CYS A 278 -2.15 9.28 6.31
CA CYS A 278 -0.90 9.95 6.67
C CYS A 278 -1.03 10.76 7.97
N HIS A 279 -2.12 11.51 8.14
CA HIS A 279 -2.42 12.28 9.36
C HIS A 279 -2.55 11.36 10.57
N LEU A 280 -3.39 10.32 10.46
CA LEU A 280 -3.64 9.41 11.56
C LEU A 280 -2.37 8.65 11.97
N LEU A 281 -1.56 8.20 11.01
CA LEU A 281 -0.27 7.57 11.30
C LEU A 281 0.71 8.53 11.98
N ALA A 282 0.80 9.79 11.53
CA ALA A 282 1.61 10.81 12.20
C ALA A 282 1.16 11.01 13.65
N ARG A 283 -0.16 11.11 13.87
CA ARG A 283 -0.75 11.26 15.19
C ARG A 283 -0.48 10.06 16.08
N LEU A 284 -0.70 8.84 15.59
CA LEU A 284 -0.40 7.62 16.35
C LEU A 284 1.09 7.51 16.70
N ALA A 285 1.99 7.96 15.83
CA ALA A 285 3.42 7.97 16.11
C ALA A 285 3.83 9.00 17.19
N CYS A 286 3.11 10.12 17.30
CA CYS A 286 3.38 11.14 18.32
C CYS A 286 2.68 10.84 19.65
N ASP A 287 1.42 10.42 19.58
CA ASP A 287 0.49 10.29 20.70
C ASP A 287 0.36 8.84 21.19
N GLY A 288 0.99 7.86 20.52
CA GLY A 288 0.86 6.42 20.80
C GLY A 288 1.27 5.98 22.21
N LYS A 289 1.94 6.86 22.96
CA LYS A 289 2.35 6.64 24.35
C LYS A 289 1.49 7.40 25.37
N ASP A 290 0.54 8.24 24.94
CA ASP A 290 -0.40 8.98 25.79
C ASP A 290 -1.83 8.45 25.59
N PRO A 291 -2.37 7.67 26.56
CA PRO A 291 -3.73 7.14 26.49
C PRO A 291 -4.80 8.23 26.34
N ALA A 292 -4.61 9.40 26.96
CA ALA A 292 -5.57 10.50 26.87
C ALA A 292 -5.57 11.11 25.46
N ALA A 293 -4.41 11.16 24.80
CA ALA A 293 -4.31 11.60 23.41
C ALA A 293 -4.94 10.59 22.43
N LEU A 294 -4.77 9.29 22.65
CA LEU A 294 -5.39 8.24 21.83
C LEU A 294 -6.92 8.27 21.87
N VAL A 295 -7.52 8.56 23.03
CA VAL A 295 -8.98 8.72 23.14
C VAL A 295 -9.47 9.90 22.29
N ARG A 296 -8.69 10.99 22.21
CA ARG A 296 -9.04 12.17 21.37
C ARG A 296 -9.01 11.88 19.87
N LEU A 297 -8.35 10.81 19.43
CA LEU A 297 -8.29 10.42 18.01
C LEU A 297 -9.50 9.62 17.52
N ALA A 298 -10.26 8.99 18.43
CA ALA A 298 -11.40 8.14 18.06
C ALA A 298 -12.45 8.87 17.19
N PRO A 299 -12.86 10.12 17.47
CA PRO A 299 -13.83 10.82 16.61
C PRO A 299 -13.31 11.08 15.18
N VAL A 300 -12.00 11.26 15.01
CA VAL A 300 -11.37 11.46 13.70
C VAL A 300 -11.35 10.15 12.92
N LEU A 301 -11.07 9.03 13.59
CA LEU A 301 -11.11 7.69 13.02
C LEU A 301 -12.53 7.30 12.58
N GLU A 302 -13.51 7.45 13.46
CA GLU A 302 -14.93 7.15 13.17
C GLU A 302 -15.45 7.96 11.98
N ALA A 303 -15.15 9.25 11.94
CA ALA A 303 -15.54 10.12 10.84
C ALA A 303 -14.90 9.70 9.51
N SER A 304 -13.68 9.17 9.56
CA SER A 304 -12.93 8.71 8.38
C SER A 304 -13.43 7.34 7.89
N ASP A 305 -13.68 6.40 8.79
CA ASP A 305 -14.14 5.05 8.46
C ASP A 305 -15.55 5.04 7.87
N ALA A 306 -16.46 5.88 8.41
CA ALA A 306 -17.81 6.06 7.88
C ALA A 306 -17.85 6.53 6.41
N LYS A 307 -16.78 7.16 5.91
CA LYS A 307 -16.68 7.64 4.52
C LYS A 307 -15.84 6.76 3.61
N HIS A 308 -14.99 5.90 4.16
CA HIS A 308 -13.95 5.18 3.43
C HIS A 308 -13.82 3.72 3.91
N ALA A 309 -14.96 3.02 3.91
CA ALA A 309 -15.06 1.62 4.35
C ALA A 309 -13.92 0.75 3.80
N GLY A 310 -13.12 0.18 4.71
CA GLY A 310 -12.08 -0.80 4.41
C GLY A 310 -10.64 -0.26 4.36
N MET A 311 -10.41 1.02 4.07
CA MET A 311 -9.05 1.59 4.02
C MET A 311 -8.50 1.93 5.41
N PHE A 312 -9.39 2.28 6.35
CA PHE A 312 -9.03 2.59 7.73
C PHE A 312 -9.11 1.38 8.66
N ASP A 313 -9.40 0.16 8.17
CA ASP A 313 -9.49 -1.02 9.02
C ASP A 313 -8.14 -1.32 9.70
N VAL A 314 -7.02 -1.14 8.99
CA VAL A 314 -5.68 -1.33 9.56
C VAL A 314 -5.38 -0.26 10.63
N ILE A 315 -5.66 1.01 10.35
CA ILE A 315 -5.41 2.10 11.30
C ILE A 315 -6.32 2.00 12.53
N GLY A 316 -7.59 1.63 12.35
CA GLY A 316 -8.53 1.38 13.44
C GLY A 316 -8.15 0.15 14.28
N ARG A 317 -7.52 -0.87 13.67
CA ARG A 317 -6.90 -1.97 14.43
C ARG A 317 -5.69 -1.48 15.23
N ILE A 318 -4.80 -0.67 14.64
CA ILE A 318 -3.66 -0.07 15.35
C ILE A 318 -4.16 0.77 16.55
N HIS A 319 -5.19 1.59 16.35
CA HIS A 319 -5.77 2.43 17.40
C HIS A 319 -6.42 1.62 18.53
N ARG A 320 -7.27 0.64 18.21
CA ARG A 320 -7.87 -0.25 19.23
C ARG A 320 -6.82 -1.04 19.99
N ALA A 321 -5.80 -1.50 19.28
CA ALA A 321 -4.71 -2.22 19.89
C ALA A 321 -3.88 -1.31 20.81
N LEU A 322 -3.61 -0.07 20.42
CA LEU A 322 -3.03 0.99 21.29
C LEU A 322 -3.88 1.29 22.53
N GLN A 323 -5.19 1.03 22.49
CA GLN A 323 -6.08 1.13 23.66
C GLN A 323 -6.10 -0.13 24.53
N GLY A 324 -5.40 -1.20 24.13
CA GLY A 324 -5.30 -2.46 24.86
C GLY A 324 -6.34 -3.51 24.45
N GLU A 325 -7.11 -3.30 23.38
CA GLU A 325 -8.07 -4.29 22.89
C GLU A 325 -7.35 -5.46 22.20
N ARG A 326 -7.32 -6.64 22.84
CA ARG A 326 -6.60 -7.84 22.37
C ARG A 326 -7.37 -8.75 21.40
N HIS A 327 -8.58 -8.39 20.97
CA HIS A 327 -9.40 -9.32 20.18
C HIS A 327 -8.86 -9.46 18.74
N GLU A 328 -8.26 -10.63 18.47
CA GLU A 328 -7.75 -11.10 17.17
C GLU A 328 -6.54 -10.33 16.59
N LEU A 329 -5.52 -10.13 17.43
CA LEU A 329 -4.18 -9.65 17.03
C LEU A 329 -3.45 -10.70 16.15
N SER A 330 -3.91 -10.87 14.92
CA SER A 330 -3.24 -11.69 13.90
C SER A 330 -2.38 -10.81 13.01
N GLY A 331 -1.17 -11.28 12.67
CA GLY A 331 -0.28 -10.57 11.75
C GLY A 331 -0.94 -10.40 10.38
N LEU A 332 -1.11 -9.15 9.96
CA LEU A 332 -1.81 -8.81 8.73
C LEU A 332 -0.99 -9.15 7.49
N LEU A 333 0.34 -9.18 7.59
CA LEU A 333 1.18 -9.64 6.49
C LEU A 333 1.03 -11.15 6.24
N ALA A 334 0.66 -11.94 7.26
CA ALA A 334 0.49 -13.38 7.13
C ALA A 334 -0.81 -13.79 6.41
N ILE A 335 -1.78 -12.87 6.29
CA ILE A 335 -3.07 -13.10 5.62
C ILE A 335 -3.08 -12.63 4.16
N VAL A 336 -2.00 -11.98 3.68
CA VAL A 336 -1.88 -11.56 2.28
C VAL A 336 -1.88 -12.78 1.37
N MET A 337 -2.89 -12.88 0.50
CA MET A 337 -3.06 -14.02 -0.37
C MET A 337 -2.16 -13.92 -1.62
N PRO A 338 -1.67 -15.04 -2.20
CA PRO A 338 -0.78 -15.03 -3.36
C PRO A 338 -1.33 -14.38 -4.64
N HIS A 339 -2.65 -14.27 -4.75
CA HIS A 339 -3.34 -13.67 -5.88
C HIS A 339 -3.74 -12.21 -5.62
N GLN A 340 -3.48 -11.71 -4.40
CA GLN A 340 -3.65 -10.31 -4.06
C GLN A 340 -2.34 -9.58 -4.36
N HIS A 341 -2.46 -8.44 -5.01
CA HIS A 341 -1.37 -7.50 -5.23
C HIS A 341 -1.75 -6.20 -4.51
N PRO A 342 -1.71 -6.19 -3.16
CA PRO A 342 -1.98 -4.98 -2.40
C PRO A 342 -1.00 -3.87 -2.80
N SER A 343 -1.42 -2.61 -2.65
CA SER A 343 -0.52 -1.50 -2.94
C SER A 343 0.64 -1.45 -1.94
N TRP A 344 1.72 -0.74 -2.29
CA TRP A 344 2.81 -0.53 -1.35
C TRP A 344 2.33 0.15 -0.05
N PHE A 345 1.32 1.03 -0.14
CA PHE A 345 0.80 1.78 0.99
C PHE A 345 0.03 0.89 1.95
N ASP A 346 -0.81 -0.01 1.41
CA ASP A 346 -1.53 -1.01 2.22
C ASP A 346 -0.55 -1.96 2.91
N LEU A 347 0.45 -2.47 2.17
CA LEU A 347 1.48 -3.34 2.72
C LEU A 347 2.30 -2.65 3.80
N TRP A 348 2.64 -1.38 3.59
CA TRP A 348 3.36 -0.58 4.58
C TRP A 348 2.54 -0.41 5.86
N GLN A 349 1.25 -0.08 5.76
CA GLN A 349 0.36 0.00 6.93
C GLN A 349 0.23 -1.34 7.66
N MET A 350 0.08 -2.45 6.93
CA MET A 350 0.05 -3.79 7.50
C MET A 350 1.36 -4.13 8.23
N ALA A 351 2.50 -3.75 7.66
CA ALA A 351 3.81 -3.89 8.31
C ALA A 351 3.88 -3.06 9.60
N LEU A 352 3.47 -1.80 9.58
CA LEU A 352 3.46 -0.95 10.77
C LEU A 352 2.58 -1.53 11.88
N HIS A 353 1.42 -2.09 11.53
CA HIS A 353 0.57 -2.83 12.46
C HIS A 353 1.31 -4.03 13.06
N ASP A 354 1.94 -4.87 12.24
CA ASP A 354 2.63 -6.09 12.71
C ASP A 354 3.86 -5.76 13.58
N ILE A 355 4.59 -4.69 13.24
CA ILE A 355 5.70 -4.13 14.05
C ILE A 355 5.17 -3.64 15.40
N TRP A 356 4.04 -2.92 15.38
CA TRP A 356 3.41 -2.44 16.61
C TRP A 356 2.97 -3.59 17.51
N LEU A 357 2.49 -4.69 16.95
CA LEU A 357 2.11 -5.86 17.74
C LEU A 357 3.29 -6.54 18.46
N GLY A 358 4.52 -6.11 18.20
CA GLY A 358 5.69 -6.82 18.70
C GLY A 358 5.68 -8.27 18.22
N LEU A 359 5.13 -8.52 17.01
CA LEU A 359 5.34 -9.77 16.30
C LEU A 359 6.81 -9.79 15.88
N GLU A 360 7.69 -9.93 16.87
CA GLU A 360 9.06 -10.33 16.64
C GLU A 360 8.98 -11.55 15.75
N THR A 361 9.75 -11.49 14.67
CA THR A 361 10.19 -12.68 13.96
C THR A 361 10.32 -13.80 14.98
N GLY A 362 9.53 -14.85 14.82
CA GLY A 362 10.03 -16.15 15.22
C GLY A 362 11.41 -16.23 14.61
N ALA A 363 12.45 -16.00 15.41
CA ALA A 363 13.64 -16.79 15.25
C ALA A 363 13.07 -18.20 15.22
N ASP A 364 13.15 -18.84 14.06
CA ASP A 364 13.07 -20.28 14.00
C ASP A 364 13.88 -20.76 15.20
N GLU A 365 13.20 -21.29 16.22
CA GLU A 365 13.90 -22.06 17.24
C GLU A 365 14.67 -23.09 16.42
N PRO A 366 16.01 -23.06 16.39
CA PRO A 366 16.74 -24.09 15.70
C PRO A 366 16.45 -25.34 16.50
N ALA A 367 15.53 -26.17 15.98
CA ALA A 367 14.93 -27.32 16.64
C ALA A 367 15.84 -27.87 17.75
N ALA A 368 15.64 -27.36 18.96
CA ALA A 368 16.49 -27.72 20.07
C ALA A 368 16.19 -29.19 20.34
N LYS A 369 17.15 -30.04 20.00
CA LYS A 369 17.18 -31.46 20.31
C LYS A 369 17.25 -31.63 21.83
N THR A 370 16.18 -31.34 22.55
CA THR A 370 16.07 -31.64 23.98
C THR A 370 14.66 -32.14 24.27
N GLY A 371 14.56 -33.48 24.30
CA GLY A 371 13.71 -34.26 25.18
C GLY A 371 12.27 -33.78 25.43
N LYS A 372 11.32 -34.46 24.76
CA LYS A 372 9.97 -34.80 25.23
C LYS A 372 9.44 -33.96 26.41
N LYS A 373 8.73 -32.87 26.11
CA LYS A 373 7.46 -32.49 26.73
C LYS A 373 6.74 -31.54 25.79
N ARG A 374 5.59 -31.98 25.27
CA ARG A 374 4.69 -31.16 24.44
C ARG A 374 4.22 -29.96 25.27
N PRO A 375 4.39 -28.71 24.83
CA PRO A 375 3.54 -27.63 25.30
C PRO A 375 2.15 -27.77 24.65
N ALA A 376 1.13 -27.31 25.37
CA ALA A 376 -0.24 -27.33 24.92
C ALA A 376 -0.38 -26.49 23.64
N LYS A 377 -0.97 -27.08 22.60
CA LYS A 377 -1.29 -26.38 21.36
C LYS A 377 -2.35 -25.34 21.65
N THR A 378 -2.00 -24.06 21.61
CA THR A 378 -2.96 -22.96 21.58
C THR A 378 -3.88 -23.12 20.35
N PRO A 379 -5.19 -22.81 20.46
CA PRO A 379 -6.15 -23.00 19.36
C PRO A 379 -5.88 -22.13 18.12
N ALA A 380 -5.06 -21.07 18.24
CA ALA A 380 -4.76 -20.13 17.16
C ALA A 380 -3.94 -20.75 16.02
N ALA A 381 -3.09 -21.74 16.29
CA ALA A 381 -2.19 -22.33 15.28
C ALA A 381 -2.89 -23.27 14.27
N LYS A 382 -4.18 -23.59 14.48
CA LYS A 382 -4.93 -24.50 13.58
C LYS A 382 -5.78 -23.79 12.51
N ARG A 383 -5.84 -22.45 12.50
CA ARG A 383 -6.59 -21.66 11.50
C ARG A 383 -5.72 -21.03 10.40
N GLN A 384 -4.43 -21.36 10.30
CA GLN A 384 -3.61 -21.01 9.13
C GLN A 384 -3.98 -21.90 7.94
N GLY A 385 -5.09 -21.57 7.27
CA GLY A 385 -5.42 -22.14 5.97
C GLY A 385 -4.53 -21.52 4.90
N LYS A 386 -3.71 -22.34 4.22
CA LYS A 386 -3.13 -22.13 2.87
C LYS A 386 -2.69 -20.71 2.44
N GLY A 387 -2.34 -19.80 3.35
CA GLY A 387 -1.55 -18.62 3.06
C GLY A 387 -0.08 -19.05 2.92
N MET A 388 0.67 -18.45 2.00
CA MET A 388 2.11 -18.74 1.87
C MET A 388 2.95 -18.16 3.03
N GLY A 389 2.31 -17.68 4.10
CA GLY A 389 2.94 -17.21 5.32
C GLY A 389 3.46 -15.78 5.23
N LEU A 390 3.96 -15.29 6.37
CA LEU A 390 4.58 -13.98 6.57
C LEU A 390 5.67 -13.66 5.53
N ASP A 391 6.32 -14.68 4.98
CA ASP A 391 7.36 -14.58 3.96
C ASP A 391 6.85 -13.95 2.66
N HIS A 392 5.60 -14.22 2.25
CA HIS A 392 5.04 -13.63 1.04
C HIS A 392 4.81 -12.12 1.19
N GLY A 393 4.26 -11.68 2.32
CA GLY A 393 4.09 -10.25 2.63
C GLY A 393 5.42 -9.51 2.70
N ARG A 394 6.44 -10.12 3.32
CA ARG A 394 7.81 -9.57 3.35
C ARG A 394 8.43 -9.46 1.96
N TRP A 395 8.26 -10.49 1.12
CA TRP A 395 8.74 -10.45 -0.25
C TRP A 395 8.09 -9.33 -1.06
N LEU A 396 6.78 -9.11 -0.91
CA LEU A 396 6.08 -7.99 -1.55
C LEU A 396 6.60 -6.63 -1.07
N LEU A 397 6.86 -6.48 0.23
CA LEU A 397 7.46 -5.26 0.78
C LEU A 397 8.86 -5.01 0.19
N GLN A 398 9.72 -6.03 0.11
CA GLN A 398 11.04 -5.94 -0.54
C GLN A 398 10.92 -5.56 -2.02
N HIS A 399 9.93 -6.14 -2.73
CA HIS A 399 9.66 -5.80 -4.12
C HIS A 399 9.30 -4.31 -4.27
N HIS A 400 8.36 -3.79 -3.47
CA HIS A 400 7.97 -2.38 -3.53
C HIS A 400 9.09 -1.44 -3.09
N GLU A 401 9.92 -1.83 -2.13
CA GLU A 401 11.11 -1.06 -1.74
C GLU A 401 12.09 -0.92 -2.92
N ALA A 402 12.38 -2.03 -3.61
CA ALA A 402 13.21 -2.00 -4.81
C ALA A 402 12.60 -1.14 -5.93
N VAL A 403 11.29 -1.26 -6.17
CA VAL A 403 10.57 -0.44 -7.17
C VAL A 403 10.64 1.06 -6.80
N ALA A 404 10.38 1.41 -5.53
CA ALA A 404 10.48 2.78 -5.03
C ALA A 404 11.88 3.36 -5.31
N ARG A 405 12.93 2.61 -4.96
CA ARG A 405 14.32 3.01 -5.16
C ARG A 405 14.67 3.21 -6.63
N ILE A 406 14.30 2.26 -7.49
CA ILE A 406 14.58 2.31 -8.94
C ILE A 406 13.88 3.51 -9.58
N ASN A 407 12.65 3.80 -9.15
CA ASN A 407 11.84 4.86 -9.75
C ASN A 407 12.03 6.22 -9.08
N GLY A 408 12.93 6.37 -8.09
CA GLY A 408 13.26 7.67 -7.49
C GLY A 408 12.32 8.13 -6.38
N TYR A 409 11.62 7.21 -5.71
CA TYR A 409 10.82 7.48 -4.50
C TYR A 409 11.66 7.24 -3.25
N SER A 410 12.67 8.08 -3.02
CA SER A 410 13.66 7.95 -1.93
C SER A 410 13.02 7.80 -0.55
N ALA A 411 12.07 8.68 -0.23
CA ALA A 411 11.42 8.68 1.07
C ALA A 411 10.56 7.42 1.28
N VAL A 412 9.83 6.97 0.25
CA VAL A 412 9.05 5.72 0.32
C VAL A 412 9.97 4.51 0.49
N ALA A 413 11.06 4.44 -0.28
CA ALA A 413 12.05 3.37 -0.14
C ALA A 413 12.66 3.32 1.27
N ARG A 414 12.92 4.48 1.88
CA ARG A 414 13.39 4.59 3.26
C ARG A 414 12.37 4.03 4.25
N GLU A 415 11.11 4.42 4.15
CA GLU A 415 10.06 3.95 5.06
C GLU A 415 9.82 2.43 4.93
N LEU A 416 9.82 1.89 3.71
CA LEU A 416 9.70 0.45 3.47
C LEU A 416 10.92 -0.32 4.00
N ALA A 417 12.13 0.23 3.82
CA ALA A 417 13.35 -0.34 4.37
C ALA A 417 13.35 -0.34 5.90
N ALA A 418 12.87 0.73 6.54
CA ALA A 418 12.74 0.83 7.99
C ALA A 418 11.74 -0.20 8.54
N ALA A 419 10.61 -0.39 7.85
CA ALA A 419 9.65 -1.44 8.20
C ALA A 419 10.25 -2.85 8.07
N LEU A 420 10.98 -3.13 6.99
CA LEU A 420 11.68 -4.41 6.79
C LEU A 420 12.75 -4.64 7.88
N ALA A 421 13.45 -3.60 8.30
CA ALA A 421 14.43 -3.66 9.38
C ALA A 421 13.77 -3.99 10.73
N ALA A 422 12.67 -3.31 11.06
CA ALA A 422 11.90 -3.56 12.27
C ALA A 422 11.28 -4.97 12.29
N LEU A 423 10.92 -5.51 11.11
CA LEU A 423 10.48 -6.89 10.92
C LEU A 423 11.64 -7.91 10.89
N GLY A 424 12.89 -7.51 11.16
CA GLY A 424 14.04 -8.39 11.25
C GLY A 424 14.47 -9.04 9.92
N VAL A 425 14.13 -8.43 8.79
CA VAL A 425 14.49 -8.97 7.47
C VAL A 425 15.98 -8.77 7.20
N GLU A 426 16.68 -9.85 6.84
CA GLU A 426 18.12 -9.83 6.53
C GLU A 426 18.44 -8.81 5.43
N GLY A 427 19.57 -8.10 5.59
CA GLY A 427 20.02 -7.06 4.66
C GLY A 427 19.46 -5.65 4.94
N TYR A 428 18.49 -5.50 5.83
CA TYR A 428 17.88 -4.20 6.17
C TYR A 428 18.26 -3.66 7.56
N ALA A 429 19.10 -4.35 8.34
CA ALA A 429 19.45 -3.98 9.72
C ALA A 429 20.03 -2.55 9.89
N ASN A 430 20.61 -1.96 8.84
CA ASN A 430 21.16 -0.61 8.84
C ASN A 430 20.25 0.41 8.13
N ALA A 431 18.97 0.08 7.92
CA ALA A 431 18.03 1.01 7.32
C ALA A 431 17.91 2.28 8.17
N PRO A 432 17.75 3.47 7.56
CA PRO A 432 17.52 4.70 8.29
C PRO A 432 16.28 4.61 9.18
N ALA A 433 16.28 5.37 10.27
CA ALA A 433 15.11 5.57 11.10
C ALA A 433 13.92 6.03 10.23
N GLY A 434 12.76 5.45 10.48
CA GLY A 434 11.50 5.77 9.83
C GLY A 434 10.33 5.65 10.81
N MET A 435 9.11 5.76 10.30
CA MET A 435 7.88 5.66 11.09
C MET A 435 7.79 4.35 11.87
N ALA A 436 8.30 3.24 11.30
CA ALA A 436 8.40 1.95 11.96
C ALA A 436 9.06 2.04 13.34
N GLN A 437 10.09 2.88 13.51
CA GLN A 437 10.77 3.04 14.80
C GLN A 437 9.94 3.83 15.82
N ALA A 438 9.18 4.82 15.37
CA ALA A 438 8.27 5.58 16.23
C ALA A 438 7.08 4.73 16.70
N LEU A 439 6.67 3.76 15.88
CA LEU A 439 5.57 2.83 16.14
C LEU A 439 6.00 1.48 16.72
N CYS A 440 7.30 1.24 16.92
CA CYS A 440 7.75 0.07 17.68
C CYS A 440 7.02 0.07 19.02
N ALA A 441 6.37 -1.06 19.34
CA ALA A 441 5.68 -1.21 20.61
C ALA A 441 6.62 -0.75 21.73
N ALA A 442 6.07 0.10 22.61
CA ALA A 442 6.71 0.31 23.89
C ALA A 442 6.92 -1.08 24.48
N SER A 443 8.13 -1.37 24.97
CA SER A 443 8.38 -2.68 25.57
C SER A 443 7.26 -2.92 26.60
N PRO A 444 6.79 -4.16 26.83
CA PRO A 444 5.66 -4.40 27.73
C PRO A 444 5.74 -3.59 29.05
N TRP A 445 6.96 -3.35 29.55
CA TRP A 445 7.24 -2.61 30.79
C TRP A 445 6.99 -1.12 30.69
N GLU A 446 7.23 -0.51 29.53
CA GLU A 446 6.91 0.88 29.26
C GLU A 446 5.39 1.08 29.26
N SER A 447 4.64 0.17 28.63
CA SER A 447 3.17 0.19 28.62
C SER A 447 2.56 0.03 30.01
N ALA A 448 3.10 -0.89 30.83
CA ALA A 448 2.66 -1.06 32.21
C ALA A 448 3.01 0.15 33.09
N LEU A 449 4.19 0.76 32.91
CA LEU A 449 4.55 1.99 33.62
C LEU A 449 3.63 3.16 33.24
N THR A 450 3.31 3.34 31.96
CA THR A 450 2.34 4.37 31.53
C THR A 450 0.96 4.13 32.14
N GLY A 451 0.50 2.88 32.21
CA GLY A 451 -0.74 2.53 32.89
C GLY A 451 -0.71 2.84 34.39
N LEU A 452 0.40 2.54 35.06
CA LEU A 452 0.60 2.86 36.48
C LEU A 452 0.66 4.38 36.73
N ASP A 453 1.34 5.13 35.86
CA ASP A 453 1.40 6.60 35.92
C ASP A 453 0.01 7.22 35.75
N ALA A 454 -0.83 6.66 34.87
CA ALA A 454 -2.21 7.08 34.69
C ALA A 454 -3.08 6.81 35.95
N ILE A 455 -2.92 5.64 36.58
CA ILE A 455 -3.59 5.30 37.85
C ILE A 455 -3.19 6.31 38.94
N VAL A 456 -1.89 6.60 39.06
CA VAL A 456 -1.37 7.56 40.05
C VAL A 456 -1.84 8.99 39.77
N ALA A 457 -1.92 9.41 38.50
CA ALA A 457 -2.41 10.73 38.12
C ALA A 457 -3.94 10.88 38.29
N GLY A 458 -4.70 9.80 38.09
CA GLY A 458 -6.16 9.75 38.20
C GLY A 458 -6.71 9.79 39.63
N GLU A 459 -5.90 9.42 40.63
CA GLU A 459 -6.30 9.44 42.05
C GLU A 459 -6.64 10.85 42.60
N ALA A 460 -6.36 11.92 41.85
CA ALA A 460 -6.67 13.28 42.27
C ALA A 460 -8.12 13.74 42.06
N VAL A 461 -8.96 13.05 41.25
CA VAL A 461 -10.22 13.67 40.76
C VAL A 461 -11.52 12.92 41.11
N THR A 462 -11.49 11.63 41.46
CA THR A 462 -12.73 10.92 41.86
C THR A 462 -12.54 10.15 43.15
N ALA A 463 -12.58 10.86 44.27
CA ALA A 463 -12.93 10.27 45.56
C ALA A 463 -14.42 9.89 45.55
N GLN A 464 -14.77 8.86 44.77
CA GLN A 464 -15.96 8.07 45.04
C GLN A 464 -15.70 7.29 46.33
N THR A 465 -16.70 7.26 47.19
CA THR A 465 -16.77 6.62 48.51
C THR A 465 -15.88 5.38 48.62
N PRO A 466 -15.05 5.23 49.67
CA PRO A 466 -14.09 4.14 49.74
C PRO A 466 -14.84 2.81 49.74
N SER A 467 -14.80 2.10 48.61
CA SER A 467 -15.00 0.66 48.62
C SER A 467 -13.97 0.08 49.58
N GLU A 468 -14.41 -0.65 50.61
CA GLU A 468 -13.50 -1.34 51.52
C GLU A 468 -12.57 -2.29 50.75
N ARG A 469 -13.04 -2.80 49.60
CA ARG A 469 -12.32 -3.72 48.72
C ARG A 469 -11.83 -3.03 47.45
N CYS A 470 -10.52 -2.96 47.22
CA CYS A 470 -9.93 -2.39 46.01
C CYS A 470 -8.69 -3.17 45.52
N LEU A 471 -8.39 -3.04 44.23
CA LEU A 471 -7.15 -3.54 43.65
C LEU A 471 -6.01 -2.52 43.90
N VAL A 472 -4.82 -3.02 44.20
CA VAL A 472 -3.59 -2.22 44.34
C VAL A 472 -2.47 -2.96 43.61
N TRP A 473 -1.64 -2.22 42.88
CA TRP A 473 -0.48 -2.78 42.19
C TRP A 473 0.80 -2.59 43.03
N GLU A 474 1.46 -3.69 43.39
CA GLU A 474 2.78 -3.64 44.03
C GLU A 474 3.87 -3.66 42.96
N LEU A 475 4.53 -2.52 42.78
CA LEU A 475 5.73 -2.39 41.96
C LEU A 475 6.98 -2.72 42.80
N THR A 476 7.73 -3.73 42.39
CA THR A 476 9.02 -4.12 42.98
C THR A 476 10.13 -3.78 42.01
N VAL A 477 11.17 -3.06 42.45
CA VAL A 477 12.34 -2.74 41.64
C VAL A 477 13.56 -3.38 42.31
N ASP A 478 14.09 -4.46 41.71
CA ASP A 478 15.26 -5.18 42.19
C ASP A 478 16.36 -5.19 41.12
N GLY A 479 17.24 -4.19 41.13
CA GLY A 479 18.47 -4.08 40.35
C GLY A 479 18.30 -4.11 38.82
N ARG A 480 17.95 -5.27 38.26
CA ARG A 480 17.65 -5.53 36.84
C ARG A 480 16.27 -6.14 36.60
N LYS A 481 15.41 -6.20 37.63
CA LYS A 481 14.07 -6.79 37.55
C LYS A 481 13.05 -5.78 38.02
N LEU A 482 12.04 -5.61 37.21
CA LEU A 482 10.80 -4.97 37.62
C LEU A 482 9.84 -6.11 37.99
N GLY A 483 9.04 -5.93 39.03
CA GLY A 483 8.02 -6.90 39.43
C GLY A 483 6.74 -6.13 39.57
N LEU A 484 5.67 -6.60 38.96
CA LEU A 484 4.36 -6.01 39.15
C LEU A 484 3.43 -7.11 39.62
N ALA A 485 2.86 -6.93 40.80
CA ALA A 485 1.99 -7.92 41.39
C ALA A 485 0.67 -7.29 41.86
N PRO A 486 -0.47 -7.81 41.41
CA PRO A 486 -1.76 -7.32 41.86
C PRO A 486 -2.03 -7.77 43.29
N ARG A 487 -2.60 -6.88 44.08
CA ARG A 487 -2.96 -7.12 45.48
C ARG A 487 -4.37 -6.66 45.75
N LEU A 488 -5.16 -7.54 46.36
CA LEU A 488 -6.49 -7.23 46.83
C LEU A 488 -6.42 -6.63 48.23
N ARG A 489 -6.79 -5.37 48.37
CA ARG A 489 -6.95 -4.71 49.67
C ARG A 489 -8.41 -4.82 50.09
N GLU A 490 -8.70 -5.63 51.11
CA GLU A 490 -10.06 -5.86 51.62
C GLU A 490 -10.53 -4.79 52.63
N SER A 491 -9.64 -3.91 53.10
CA SER A 491 -10.02 -2.73 53.89
C SER A 491 -9.00 -1.60 53.73
N SER A 492 -9.45 -0.36 53.89
CA SER A 492 -8.59 0.84 53.88
C SER A 492 -7.51 0.84 54.97
N ARG A 493 -7.65 0.01 56.01
CA ARG A 493 -6.66 -0.16 57.10
C ARG A 493 -5.51 -1.10 56.71
N ALA A 494 -5.71 -1.97 55.74
CA ALA A 494 -4.69 -2.93 55.30
C ALA A 494 -3.72 -2.26 54.32
N ARG A 495 -2.49 -1.95 54.78
CA ARG A 495 -1.50 -1.24 53.97
C ARG A 495 -1.01 -2.00 52.74
N LYS A 496 -0.94 -3.33 52.80
CA LYS A 496 -0.24 -4.13 51.78
C LYS A 496 -1.15 -4.99 50.91
N GLY A 497 -2.41 -5.24 51.28
CA GLY A 497 -3.31 -6.14 50.53
C GLY A 497 -2.82 -7.59 50.41
N ARG A 498 -3.71 -8.52 50.07
CA ARG A 498 -3.39 -9.93 49.78
C ARG A 498 -2.94 -10.04 48.33
N LEU A 499 -1.79 -10.68 48.09
CA LEU A 499 -1.36 -11.00 46.73
C LEU A 499 -2.41 -11.88 46.03
N ILE A 500 -2.76 -11.53 44.80
CA ILE A 500 -3.63 -12.35 43.95
C ILE A 500 -2.87 -12.77 42.69
N PRO A 501 -3.13 -13.97 42.14
CA PRO A 501 -2.55 -14.39 40.87
C PRO A 501 -3.03 -13.47 39.73
N VAL A 502 -2.16 -13.18 38.77
CA VAL A 502 -2.51 -12.34 37.60
C VAL A 502 -3.51 -13.08 36.71
N GLU A 503 -3.39 -14.40 36.63
CA GLU A 503 -4.27 -15.32 35.90
C GLU A 503 -5.70 -15.21 36.40
N SER A 504 -5.90 -15.09 37.71
CA SER A 504 -7.22 -14.91 38.33
C SER A 504 -7.88 -13.60 37.86
N LEU A 505 -7.11 -12.52 37.67
CA LEU A 505 -7.61 -11.28 37.08
C LEU A 505 -7.87 -11.42 35.57
N ALA A 506 -6.99 -12.11 34.84
CA ALA A 506 -7.12 -12.32 33.40
C ALA A 506 -8.30 -13.25 33.03
N GLU A 507 -8.66 -14.18 33.92
CA GLU A 507 -9.80 -15.09 33.80
C GLU A 507 -11.12 -14.47 34.29
N GLY A 508 -11.08 -13.23 34.80
CA GLY A 508 -12.26 -12.44 35.16
C GLY A 508 -12.80 -12.67 36.57
N GLU A 509 -12.06 -13.33 37.47
CA GLU A 509 -12.53 -13.63 38.84
C GLU A 509 -12.72 -12.38 39.72
N HIS A 510 -12.19 -11.23 39.28
CA HIS A 510 -12.20 -9.94 39.99
C HIS A 510 -12.50 -8.77 39.04
N ASP A 511 -13.25 -9.02 37.95
CA ASP A 511 -13.61 -8.01 36.95
C ASP A 511 -14.36 -6.79 37.53
N ASP A 512 -15.07 -6.99 38.63
CA ASP A 512 -15.79 -5.96 39.39
C ASP A 512 -14.86 -4.90 40.01
N LEU A 513 -13.57 -5.22 40.15
CA LEU A 513 -12.56 -4.36 40.76
C LEU A 513 -11.62 -3.71 39.73
N LEU A 514 -11.75 -4.06 38.45
CA LEU A 514 -10.87 -3.56 37.40
C LEU A 514 -11.42 -2.27 36.78
N GLY A 515 -10.67 -1.18 36.92
CA GLY A 515 -10.83 0.02 36.10
C GLY A 515 -10.32 -0.18 34.67
N GLU A 516 -10.56 0.80 33.80
CA GLU A 516 -9.99 0.78 32.44
C GLU A 516 -8.45 0.71 32.46
N ASP A 517 -7.81 1.42 33.39
CA ASP A 517 -6.35 1.43 33.51
C ASP A 517 -5.80 0.11 34.07
N ASP A 518 -6.51 -0.55 34.99
CA ASP A 518 -6.13 -1.88 35.48
C ASP A 518 -6.18 -2.93 34.36
N ARG A 519 -7.19 -2.84 33.48
CA ARG A 519 -7.31 -3.70 32.30
C ARG A 519 -6.16 -3.48 31.32
N ARG A 520 -5.66 -2.24 31.19
CA ARG A 520 -4.45 -1.92 30.38
C ARG A 520 -3.19 -2.51 30.98
N VAL A 521 -3.02 -2.43 32.30
CA VAL A 521 -1.88 -3.06 33.00
C VAL A 521 -1.89 -4.58 32.77
N LEU A 522 -3.05 -5.24 32.92
CA LEU A 522 -3.20 -6.67 32.65
C LEU A 522 -2.95 -7.05 31.20
N SER A 523 -3.39 -6.23 30.24
CA SER A 523 -3.15 -6.47 28.81
C SER A 523 -1.71 -6.20 28.38
N ALA A 524 -0.90 -5.52 29.20
CA ALA A 524 0.54 -5.37 28.99
C ALA A 524 1.38 -6.49 29.61
N MET A 525 0.81 -7.37 30.44
CA MET A 525 1.55 -8.49 31.06
C MET A 525 1.59 -9.71 30.12
N GLU A 526 2.78 -10.30 29.97
CA GLU A 526 2.96 -11.62 29.36
C GLU A 526 2.68 -12.70 30.43
N LEU A 527 1.65 -13.53 30.21
CA LEU A 527 1.17 -14.52 31.19
C LEU A 527 2.15 -15.69 31.41
N ASP A 528 3.15 -15.86 30.54
CA ASP A 528 4.05 -17.01 30.56
C ASP A 528 5.35 -16.79 31.38
N ASP A 529 5.65 -15.57 31.85
CA ASP A 529 6.84 -15.29 32.65
C ASP A 529 6.53 -14.24 33.74
N TYR A 530 6.12 -14.70 34.94
CA TYR A 530 5.74 -13.87 36.11
C TYR A 530 6.87 -13.02 36.72
N SER A 531 7.92 -12.76 35.96
CA SER A 531 8.95 -11.79 36.29
C SER A 531 9.13 -10.90 35.07
N TRP A 532 8.92 -9.58 35.21
CA TRP A 532 9.42 -8.67 34.19
C TRP A 532 10.94 -8.81 34.19
N ARG A 533 11.47 -9.49 33.18
CA ARG A 533 12.91 -9.47 32.93
C ARG A 533 13.15 -8.44 31.85
N PRO A 534 13.39 -7.17 32.18
CA PRO A 534 14.04 -6.32 31.22
C PRO A 534 15.42 -6.96 30.98
N ARG A 535 15.61 -7.57 29.80
CA ARG A 535 16.95 -7.65 29.24
C ARG A 535 17.33 -6.21 28.92
N MET A 536 17.81 -5.50 29.92
CA MET A 536 18.61 -4.31 29.68
C MET A 536 19.84 -4.77 28.90
N VAL A 537 19.77 -4.72 27.58
CA VAL A 537 20.98 -4.60 26.76
C VAL A 537 21.46 -3.19 27.03
N LEU A 538 22.22 -3.03 28.11
CA LEU A 538 23.08 -1.87 28.27
C LEU A 538 23.99 -1.88 27.06
N GLY A 539 23.68 -1.03 26.07
CA GLY A 539 24.60 -0.70 25.00
C GLY A 539 25.91 -0.30 25.66
N LYS A 540 26.97 -1.08 25.38
CA LYS A 540 28.31 -0.62 25.67
C LYS A 540 28.50 0.66 24.86
N ARG A 541 28.69 1.78 25.56
CA ARG A 541 29.26 2.99 24.96
C ARG A 541 30.66 2.72 24.45
#